data_AF-A0A2V9MLX3-F1
#
_entry.id   AF-A0A2V9MLX3-F1
#
_cell.length_a   1.000
_cell.length_b   1.000
_cell.length_c   1.000
_cell.angle_alpha   90.00
_cell.angle_beta   90.00
_cell.angle_gamma   90.00
#
_symmetry.space_group_name_H-M   'P 1'
#
loop_
_entity.id
_entity.type
_entity.pdbx_description
1 polymer ?
#
loop_
_entity_poly.entity_id
_entity_poly.type
_entity_poly.pdbx_seq_one_letter_code
_entity_poly.pdbx_strand_id
1 'polypeptide(L)'
;MLTKPYVLLLALLNLLAAFPAGSNTASPKYTPAIPLETKEVFYPINSVAMGTVVLLVDVDEDGRVSEVKVLKSVVSLDEPSIRSAKQWKFEPAQIDGHRVRSKSTICFVYDRGLTTPLRRITRGTGTLGSGTLK
;
A
#
# COMPACT_ATOMS: atom_id res chain seq x y z
N MET A 1 -24.32 72.91 2.43
CA MET A 1 -24.04 72.04 1.27
C MET A 1 -23.42 70.75 1.81
N LEU A 2 -24.27 69.74 2.02
CA LEU A 2 -24.05 68.60 2.92
C LEU A 2 -23.67 67.36 2.10
N THR A 3 -22.37 67.03 2.00
CA THR A 3 -21.88 65.83 1.33
C THR A 3 -22.22 64.59 2.16
N LYS A 4 -23.10 63.74 1.62
CA LYS A 4 -23.71 62.60 2.30
C LYS A 4 -22.65 61.53 2.69
N PRO A 5 -22.48 61.19 3.98
CA PRO A 5 -21.48 60.21 4.45
C PRO A 5 -21.78 58.75 4.06
N TYR A 6 -22.96 58.49 3.48
CA TYR A 6 -23.43 57.15 3.11
C TYR A 6 -22.74 56.54 1.89
N VAL A 7 -22.10 57.35 1.04
CA VAL A 7 -21.40 56.86 -0.16
C VAL A 7 -20.13 56.08 0.22
N LEU A 8 -19.46 56.47 1.31
CA LEU A 8 -18.28 55.79 1.82
C LEU A 8 -18.63 54.46 2.52
N LEU A 9 -19.80 54.36 3.15
CA LEU A 9 -20.27 53.14 3.80
C LEU A 9 -20.67 52.06 2.79
N LEU A 10 -21.21 52.45 1.62
CA LEU A 10 -21.54 51.51 0.53
C LEU A 10 -20.32 51.00 -0.23
N ALA A 11 -19.24 51.78 -0.30
CA ALA A 11 -17.99 51.33 -0.92
C ALA A 11 -17.27 50.26 -0.08
N LEU A 12 -17.39 50.30 1.25
CA LEU A 12 -16.80 49.29 2.14
C LEU A 12 -17.58 47.96 2.13
N LEU A 13 -18.88 48.00 1.80
CA LEU A 13 -19.74 46.80 1.76
C LEU A 13 -19.49 45.94 0.51
N ASN A 14 -18.94 46.51 -0.57
CA ASN A 14 -18.65 45.76 -1.81
C ASN A 14 -17.28 45.06 -1.80
N LEU A 15 -16.47 45.19 -0.75
CA LEU A 15 -15.16 44.51 -0.66
C LEU A 15 -15.24 43.11 0.01
N LEU A 16 -16.43 42.67 0.45
CA LEU A 16 -16.61 41.35 1.09
C LEU A 16 -17.23 40.28 0.17
N ALA A 17 -17.40 40.56 -1.12
CA ALA A 17 -18.13 39.69 -2.05
C ALA A 17 -17.24 38.89 -3.03
N ALA A 18 -15.98 38.61 -2.67
CA ALA A 18 -15.11 37.76 -3.49
C ALA A 18 -14.30 36.79 -2.62
N PHE A 19 -14.98 36.01 -1.79
CA PHE A 19 -14.45 34.70 -1.45
C PHE A 19 -14.76 33.80 -2.65
N PRO A 20 -13.78 33.40 -3.48
CA PRO A 20 -14.04 32.38 -4.48
C PRO A 20 -14.57 31.16 -3.71
N ALA A 21 -15.85 30.84 -3.92
CA ALA A 21 -16.46 29.63 -3.41
C ALA A 21 -15.51 28.47 -3.72
N GLY A 22 -15.18 27.70 -2.68
CA GLY A 22 -14.16 26.68 -2.73
C GLY A 22 -14.22 25.91 -4.04
N SER A 23 -13.12 25.90 -4.78
CA SER A 23 -12.98 25.02 -5.93
C SER A 23 -13.30 23.61 -5.44
N ASN A 24 -14.34 23.01 -6.02
CA ASN A 24 -14.71 21.63 -5.77
C ASN A 24 -13.66 20.75 -6.45
N THR A 25 -12.43 20.79 -5.92
CA THR A 25 -11.31 20.01 -6.40
C THR A 25 -11.61 18.60 -5.97
N ALA A 26 -12.04 17.76 -6.92
CA ALA A 26 -12.18 16.34 -6.69
C ALA A 26 -10.90 15.83 -6.01
N SER A 27 -11.06 15.07 -4.92
CA SER A 27 -9.91 14.52 -4.20
C SER A 27 -9.07 13.69 -5.17
N PRO A 28 -7.74 13.86 -5.17
CA PRO A 28 -6.87 13.11 -6.06
C PRO A 28 -7.10 11.60 -5.88
N LYS A 29 -7.19 10.86 -6.99
CA LYS A 29 -7.47 9.42 -6.97
C LYS A 29 -6.22 8.65 -6.55
N TYR A 30 -6.22 8.18 -5.31
CA TYR A 30 -5.14 7.34 -4.77
C TYR A 30 -5.38 5.85 -5.08
N THR A 31 -4.35 5.19 -5.60
CA THR A 31 -4.26 3.74 -5.80
C THR A 31 -3.07 3.23 -5.00
N PRO A 32 -3.23 2.29 -4.06
CA PRO A 32 -2.14 1.85 -3.19
C PRO A 32 -1.13 0.99 -3.93
N ALA A 33 0.07 0.84 -3.36
CA ALA A 33 1.07 -0.09 -3.85
C ALA A 33 0.61 -1.55 -3.68
N ILE A 34 0.87 -2.39 -4.68
CA ILE A 34 0.46 -3.79 -4.71
C ILE A 34 1.72 -4.66 -4.81
N PRO A 35 1.90 -5.70 -3.97
CA PRO A 35 3.04 -6.60 -4.11
C PRO A 35 2.91 -7.43 -5.40
N LEU A 36 3.89 -7.30 -6.31
CA LEU A 36 3.96 -8.04 -7.56
C LEU A 36 4.73 -9.35 -7.39
N GLU A 37 5.85 -9.27 -6.68
CA GLU A 37 6.73 -10.40 -6.43
C GLU A 37 6.97 -10.48 -4.92
N THR A 38 6.32 -11.46 -4.29
CA THR A 38 6.54 -11.79 -2.89
C THR A 38 7.56 -12.91 -2.81
N LYS A 39 8.69 -12.63 -2.16
CA LYS A 39 9.64 -13.68 -1.79
C LYS A 39 9.18 -14.34 -0.51
N GLU A 40 9.00 -15.66 -0.54
CA GLU A 40 8.76 -16.45 0.67
C GLU A 40 9.87 -16.20 1.70
N VAL A 41 9.49 -16.17 2.96
CA VAL A 41 10.47 -15.96 4.03
C VAL A 41 11.21 -17.25 4.31
N PHE A 42 12.52 -17.16 4.39
CA PHE A 42 13.33 -18.27 4.83
C PHE A 42 13.18 -18.45 6.34
N TYR A 43 12.69 -19.62 6.76
CA TYR A 43 12.60 -19.98 8.16
C TYR A 43 14.00 -20.37 8.68
N PRO A 44 14.58 -19.63 9.64
CA PRO A 44 15.91 -19.97 10.16
C PRO A 44 15.89 -21.31 10.90
N ILE A 45 16.79 -22.23 10.51
CA ILE A 45 16.87 -23.62 11.02
C ILE A 45 17.10 -23.64 12.55
N ASN A 46 17.71 -22.59 13.11
CA ASN A 46 17.99 -22.42 14.53
C ASN A 46 16.87 -21.71 15.32
N SER A 47 15.77 -21.33 14.69
CA SER A 47 14.64 -20.72 15.40
C SER A 47 13.56 -21.76 15.68
N VAL A 48 13.14 -21.82 16.94
CA VAL A 48 11.94 -22.55 17.37
C VAL A 48 10.74 -21.61 17.55
N ALA A 49 10.94 -20.30 17.32
CA ALA A 49 9.94 -19.28 17.59
C ALA A 49 8.83 -19.28 16.54
N MET A 50 7.58 -19.22 17.00
CA MET A 50 6.41 -19.01 16.15
C MET A 50 5.87 -17.60 16.39
N GLY A 51 5.23 -17.03 15.37
CA GLY A 51 4.57 -15.74 15.53
C GLY A 51 4.42 -14.96 14.24
N THR A 52 4.00 -13.71 14.39
CA THR A 52 3.84 -12.77 13.27
C THR A 52 4.79 -11.61 13.45
N VAL A 53 5.69 -11.41 12.49
CA VAL A 53 6.49 -10.20 12.37
C VAL A 53 5.74 -9.25 11.43
N VAL A 54 5.50 -8.03 11.88
CA VAL A 54 4.82 -7.00 11.07
C VAL A 54 5.81 -5.89 10.78
N LEU A 55 5.98 -5.59 9.50
CA LEU A 55 6.89 -4.57 9.00
C LEU A 55 6.10 -3.48 8.27
N LEU A 56 6.50 -2.24 8.47
CA LEU A 56 6.12 -1.10 7.64
C LEU A 56 7.27 -0.84 6.67
N VAL A 57 6.99 -0.84 5.38
CA VAL A 57 7.98 -0.59 4.34
C VAL A 57 7.64 0.66 3.55
N ASP A 58 8.67 1.38 3.14
CA ASP A 58 8.55 2.48 2.20
C ASP A 58 8.81 1.95 0.79
N VAL A 59 7.80 2.09 -0.07
CA VAL A 59 7.83 1.70 -1.48
C VAL A 59 8.10 2.94 -2.31
N ASP A 60 9.20 2.91 -3.06
CA ASP A 60 9.60 3.97 -3.98
C ASP A 60 8.72 3.98 -5.24
N GLU A 61 8.85 5.05 -6.03
CA GLU A 61 8.18 5.20 -7.34
C GLU A 61 8.63 4.14 -8.37
N ASP A 62 9.77 3.47 -8.13
CA ASP A 62 10.26 2.34 -8.92
C ASP A 62 9.74 0.98 -8.43
N GLY A 63 8.97 0.96 -7.33
CA GLY A 63 8.40 -0.26 -6.77
C GLY A 63 9.37 -1.05 -5.89
N ARG A 64 10.52 -0.46 -5.57
CA ARG A 64 11.52 -1.03 -4.65
C ARG A 64 11.25 -0.60 -3.22
N VAL A 65 11.61 -1.46 -2.28
CA VAL A 65 11.55 -1.16 -0.85
C VAL A 65 12.82 -0.40 -0.45
N SER A 66 12.69 0.84 0.02
CA SER A 66 13.83 1.68 0.45
C SER A 66 14.05 1.65 1.96
N GLU A 67 12.98 1.73 2.75
CA GLU A 67 13.04 1.71 4.22
C GLU A 67 12.17 0.60 4.79
N VAL A 68 12.59 0.02 5.93
CA VAL A 68 11.85 -1.03 6.64
C VAL A 68 11.85 -0.71 8.13
N LYS A 69 10.67 -0.60 8.71
CA LYS A 69 10.45 -0.38 10.15
C LYS A 69 9.68 -1.56 10.74
N VAL A 70 10.18 -2.13 11.83
CA VAL A 70 9.49 -3.20 12.55
C VAL A 70 8.35 -2.59 13.38
N LEU A 71 7.11 -3.00 13.11
CA LEU A 71 5.92 -2.62 13.88
C LEU A 71 5.62 -3.64 14.98
N LYS A 72 5.80 -4.93 14.68
CA LYS A 72 5.66 -6.03 15.64
C LYS A 72 6.86 -6.94 15.50
N SER A 73 7.64 -7.02 16.57
CA SER A 73 8.87 -7.79 16.64
C SER A 73 8.63 -9.20 17.17
N VAL A 74 9.36 -10.15 16.59
CA VAL A 74 9.72 -11.42 17.23
C VAL A 74 11.22 -11.54 17.05
N VAL A 75 12.00 -11.27 18.10
CA VAL A 75 13.45 -11.00 18.03
C VAL A 75 14.24 -11.99 17.16
N SER A 76 13.95 -13.29 17.22
CA SER A 76 14.65 -14.31 16.43
C SER A 76 14.24 -14.37 14.95
N LEU A 77 13.17 -13.68 14.56
CA LEU A 77 12.55 -13.68 13.23
C LEU A 77 12.58 -12.29 12.55
N ASP A 78 13.00 -11.24 13.24
CA ASP A 78 13.03 -9.88 12.66
C ASP A 78 14.02 -9.77 11.50
N GLU A 79 15.26 -10.22 11.70
CA GLU A 79 16.31 -10.17 10.68
C GLU A 79 15.95 -10.92 9.37
N PRO A 80 15.50 -12.19 9.41
CA PRO A 80 15.07 -12.87 8.19
C PRO A 80 13.86 -12.19 7.54
N SER A 81 12.92 -11.65 8.33
CA SER A 81 11.78 -10.89 7.83
C SER A 81 12.22 -9.63 7.08
N ILE A 82 13.12 -8.83 7.67
CA ILE A 82 13.63 -7.60 7.06
C ILE A 82 14.37 -7.91 5.76
N ARG A 83 15.20 -8.96 5.76
CA ARG A 83 15.93 -9.37 4.56
C ARG A 83 15.00 -9.78 3.43
N SER A 84 13.93 -10.53 3.72
CA SER A 84 12.94 -10.91 2.72
C SER A 84 12.14 -9.71 2.22
N ALA A 85 11.70 -8.81 3.10
CA ALA A 85 10.95 -7.60 2.71
C ALA A 85 11.74 -6.70 1.74
N LYS A 86 13.05 -6.54 1.94
CA LYS A 86 13.91 -5.77 1.03
C LYS A 86 14.01 -6.34 -0.39
N GLN A 87 13.64 -7.61 -0.57
CA GLN A 87 13.70 -8.30 -1.86
C GLN A 87 12.35 -8.34 -2.57
N TRP A 88 11.27 -7.89 -1.91
CA TRP A 88 9.96 -7.79 -2.54
C TRP A 88 9.94 -6.66 -3.56
N LYS A 89 9.17 -6.86 -4.62
CA LYS A 89 8.87 -5.83 -5.61
C LYS A 89 7.38 -5.51 -5.57
N PHE A 90 7.10 -4.22 -5.67
CA PHE A 90 5.76 -3.68 -5.66
C PHE A 90 5.46 -3.00 -7.00
N GLU A 91 4.19 -2.99 -7.37
CA GLU A 91 3.65 -1.94 -8.21
C GLU A 91 3.55 -0.68 -7.34
N PRO A 92 4.20 0.44 -7.71
CA PRO A 92 4.15 1.67 -6.92
C PRO A 92 2.73 2.17 -6.73
N ALA A 93 2.49 2.85 -5.62
CA ALA A 93 1.24 3.59 -5.46
C ALA A 93 1.15 4.69 -6.51
N GLN A 94 -0.09 5.05 -6.87
CA GLN A 94 -0.35 6.10 -7.84
C GLN A 94 -1.33 7.12 -7.30
N ILE A 95 -1.08 8.39 -7.62
CA ILE A 95 -2.03 9.49 -7.45
C ILE A 95 -2.35 10.02 -8.84
N ASP A 96 -3.62 9.90 -9.26
CA ASP A 96 -4.07 10.31 -10.59
C ASP A 96 -3.19 9.74 -11.73
N GLY A 97 -2.76 8.48 -11.58
CA GLY A 97 -1.90 7.76 -12.53
C GLY A 97 -0.39 8.06 -12.42
N HIS A 98 0.02 9.02 -11.58
CA HIS A 98 1.42 9.33 -11.33
C HIS A 98 1.95 8.47 -10.20
N ARG A 99 3.07 7.79 -10.41
CA ARG A 99 3.73 6.96 -9.39
C ARG A 99 4.21 7.85 -8.25
N VAL A 100 3.93 7.44 -7.02
CA VAL A 100 4.33 8.16 -5.80
C VAL A 100 4.92 7.20 -4.77
N ARG A 101 5.87 7.73 -3.98
CA ARG A 101 6.36 7.03 -2.78
C ARG A 101 5.19 6.79 -1.82
N SER A 102 5.10 5.58 -1.28
CA SER A 102 4.03 5.20 -0.34
C SER A 102 4.53 4.26 0.74
N LYS A 103 3.71 4.07 1.78
CA LYS A 103 3.99 3.11 2.86
C LYS A 103 3.09 1.87 2.69
N SER A 104 3.66 0.69 2.87
CA SER A 104 2.96 -0.58 2.81
C SER A 104 3.27 -1.42 4.04
N THR A 105 2.29 -2.18 4.53
CA THR A 105 2.47 -3.08 5.67
C THR A 105 2.62 -4.51 5.17
N ILE A 106 3.69 -5.18 5.59
CA ILE A 106 3.96 -6.59 5.29
C ILE A 106 3.85 -7.39 6.58
N CYS A 107 3.11 -8.51 6.51
CA CYS A 107 2.98 -9.44 7.63
C CYS A 107 3.64 -10.77 7.26
N PHE A 108 4.66 -11.14 8.01
CA PHE A 108 5.28 -12.45 7.91
C PHE A 108 4.79 -13.36 9.01
N VAL A 109 4.09 -14.42 8.62
CA VAL A 109 3.52 -15.41 9.53
C VAL A 109 4.45 -16.61 9.56
N TYR A 110 4.92 -16.96 10.76
CA TYR A 110 5.78 -18.10 11.02
C TYR A 110 4.98 -19.13 11.81
N ASP A 111 4.31 -20.02 11.10
CA ASP A 111 3.69 -21.21 11.69
C ASP A 111 4.62 -22.41 11.58
N ARG A 112 4.43 -23.41 12.45
CA ARG A 112 5.03 -24.73 12.23
C ARG A 112 4.03 -25.61 11.49
N GLY A 113 3.94 -25.41 10.17
CA GLY A 113 3.54 -26.44 9.22
C GLY A 113 2.08 -26.47 8.77
N LEU A 114 1.41 -25.34 8.51
CA LEU A 114 0.08 -25.38 7.87
C LEU A 114 -0.15 -24.40 6.71
N THR A 115 0.67 -23.39 6.46
CA THR A 115 0.45 -22.50 5.31
C THR A 115 1.15 -22.98 4.04
N THR A 116 0.75 -24.15 3.52
CA THR A 116 0.90 -24.38 2.07
C THR A 116 -0.10 -23.45 1.41
N PRO A 117 0.32 -22.45 0.59
CA PRO A 117 -0.66 -21.68 -0.17
C PRO A 117 -1.48 -22.69 -0.98
N LEU A 118 -2.81 -22.68 -0.81
CA LEU A 118 -3.69 -23.57 -1.58
C LEU A 118 -3.33 -23.37 -3.05
N ARG A 119 -2.66 -24.37 -3.63
CA ARG A 119 -2.40 -24.46 -5.07
C ARG A 119 -3.75 -24.23 -5.71
N ARG A 120 -3.96 -23.03 -6.28
CA ARG A 120 -5.17 -22.73 -7.04
C ARG A 120 -5.23 -23.80 -8.11
N ILE A 121 -6.11 -24.77 -7.94
CA ILE A 121 -6.40 -25.77 -8.97
C ILE A 121 -7.11 -24.95 -10.04
N THR A 122 -6.34 -24.39 -10.98
CA THR A 122 -6.90 -23.82 -12.18
C THR A 122 -7.71 -24.93 -12.82
N ARG A 123 -9.04 -24.80 -12.73
CA ARG A 123 -9.99 -25.74 -13.30
C ARG A 123 -9.80 -25.68 -14.81
N GLY A 124 -8.93 -26.55 -15.32
CA GLY A 124 -8.84 -26.84 -16.74
C GLY A 124 -10.16 -27.47 -17.17
N THR A 125 -11.05 -26.65 -17.70
CA THR A 125 -12.12 -27.11 -18.59
C THR A 125 -11.43 -27.58 -19.87
N GLY A 126 -11.25 -28.90 -19.98
CA GLY A 126 -10.58 -29.54 -21.11
C GLY A 126 -10.90 -31.03 -21.13
N THR A 127 -12.10 -31.32 -21.64
CA THR A 127 -12.46 -32.48 -22.47
C THR A 127 -12.10 -33.88 -21.95
N LEU A 128 -13.17 -34.60 -21.61
CA LEU A 128 -13.29 -36.05 -21.49
C LEU A 128 -12.52 -36.78 -22.61
N GLY A 129 -11.34 -37.30 -22.29
CA GLY A 129 -10.52 -38.15 -23.14
C GLY A 129 -10.42 -39.54 -22.54
N SER A 130 -11.34 -40.41 -22.95
CA SER A 130 -11.31 -41.86 -22.78
C SER A 130 -9.94 -42.44 -23.17
N GLY A 131 -9.38 -43.33 -22.34
CA GLY A 131 -8.08 -43.95 -22.57
C GLY A 131 -7.81 -45.11 -21.60
N THR A 132 -8.46 -46.23 -21.89
CA THR A 132 -8.36 -47.54 -21.23
C THR A 132 -7.05 -48.28 -21.61
N LEU A 133 -6.49 -49.03 -20.65
CA LEU A 133 -5.44 -50.09 -20.72
C LEU A 133 -3.97 -49.61 -20.79
N LYS A 134 -3.05 -50.20 -20.02
CA LYS A 134 -2.82 -51.64 -19.80
C LYS A 134 -2.27 -51.94 -18.41
#